data_AF-A0AAN4R6K4-F1
#
_entry.id   AF-A0AAN4R6K4-F1
#
_cell.length_a   1.000
_cell.length_b   1.000
_cell.length_c   1.000
_cell.angle_alpha   90.00
_cell.angle_beta   90.00
_cell.angle_gamma   90.00
#
_symmetry.space_group_name_H-M   'P 1'
#
loop_
_entity.id
_entity.type
_entity.pdbx_description
1 polymer ?
#
loop_
_entity_poly.entity_id
_entity_poly.type
_entity_poly.pdbx_seq_one_letter_code
_entity_poly.pdbx_strand_id
1 'polypeptide(L)'
;MSFSARQRLLRPFARLTACAFVAGSFFASGAAYAAGCSESPAHEAFNVQGLKSELMVTALSCSAQDRYNAFVAKFRPKLAAEEERLNTYFKSAYGRNAMKAHDDYITQLANVQSEGGLKAGTIFCQQRVAMFDEVDALDDGADLAHYADAKDVVQPASFETCSAPEAVSHSRSTTTRRTHRKTRA
;
A
#
# COMPACT_ATOMS: atom_id res chain seq x y z
N MET A 1 -53.33 -45.43 18.49
CA MET A 1 -54.65 -45.20 19.12
C MET A 1 -55.12 -43.81 18.70
N SER A 2 -56.10 -43.77 17.79
CA SER A 2 -56.79 -42.55 17.36
C SER A 2 -57.74 -42.06 18.44
N PHE A 3 -57.85 -40.75 18.65
CA PHE A 3 -59.12 -40.12 19.03
C PHE A 3 -59.25 -38.76 18.35
N SER A 4 -60.40 -38.61 17.71
CA SER A 4 -60.83 -37.50 16.86
C SER A 4 -61.80 -36.62 17.66
N ALA A 5 -61.64 -35.31 17.59
CA ALA A 5 -62.71 -34.34 17.85
C ALA A 5 -62.51 -33.19 16.86
N ARG A 6 -63.33 -33.11 15.79
CA ARG A 6 -64.56 -32.31 15.69
C ARG A 6 -64.31 -30.83 16.04
N GLN A 7 -64.75 -29.84 15.28
CA GLN A 7 -65.57 -29.72 14.07
C GLN A 7 -65.56 -28.23 13.72
N ARG A 8 -65.59 -27.91 12.41
CA ARG A 8 -66.31 -26.79 11.76
C ARG A 8 -66.05 -25.39 12.35
N LEU A 9 -65.53 -24.44 11.57
CA LEU A 9 -66.33 -23.78 10.55
C LEU A 9 -65.42 -23.08 9.54
N LEU A 10 -65.62 -23.45 8.28
CA LEU A 10 -65.15 -22.74 7.10
C LEU A 10 -65.71 -21.32 7.09
N ARG A 11 -64.86 -20.35 6.77
CA ARG A 11 -65.27 -19.09 6.14
C ARG A 11 -64.58 -18.96 4.79
N PRO A 12 -65.28 -18.37 3.80
CA PRO A 12 -65.12 -18.71 2.39
C PRO A 12 -64.10 -17.82 1.68
N PHE A 13 -63.60 -18.39 0.59
CA PHE A 13 -62.98 -17.78 -0.59
C PHE A 13 -63.08 -16.26 -0.73
N ALA A 14 -61.93 -15.60 -0.79
CA ALA A 14 -61.68 -14.60 -1.82
C ALA A 14 -60.20 -14.68 -2.24
N ARG A 15 -60.02 -15.02 -3.50
CA ARG A 15 -58.76 -15.10 -4.24
C ARG A 15 -58.14 -13.70 -4.31
N LEU A 16 -56.82 -13.60 -4.21
CA LEU A 16 -56.01 -12.72 -5.05
C LEU A 16 -54.53 -13.12 -4.91
N THR A 17 -54.05 -13.75 -5.98
CA THR A 17 -52.64 -13.93 -6.32
C THR A 17 -51.91 -12.59 -6.37
N ALA A 18 -50.80 -12.48 -5.65
CA ALA A 18 -49.74 -11.53 -5.97
C ALA A 18 -48.39 -12.17 -5.62
N CYS A 19 -47.65 -12.57 -6.66
CA CYS A 19 -46.24 -12.91 -6.58
C CYS A 19 -45.47 -11.68 -6.09
N ALA A 20 -45.07 -11.66 -4.82
CA ALA A 20 -44.04 -10.75 -4.37
C ALA A 20 -42.68 -11.36 -4.74
N PHE A 21 -42.13 -10.95 -5.88
CA PHE A 21 -40.70 -11.07 -6.17
C PHE A 21 -39.95 -10.35 -5.04
N VAL A 22 -39.38 -11.10 -4.10
CA VAL A 22 -38.37 -10.54 -3.20
C VAL A 22 -37.13 -10.34 -4.06
N ALA A 23 -36.94 -9.10 -4.51
CA ALA A 23 -35.70 -8.66 -5.12
C ALA A 23 -34.55 -8.95 -4.15
N GLY A 24 -33.71 -9.91 -4.51
CA GLY A 24 -32.46 -10.16 -3.80
C GLY A 24 -31.56 -8.94 -3.93
N SER A 25 -31.45 -8.18 -2.85
CA SER A 25 -30.41 -7.17 -2.69
C SER A 25 -29.08 -7.91 -2.56
N PHE A 26 -28.49 -8.28 -3.69
CA PHE A 26 -27.09 -8.69 -3.76
C PHE A 26 -26.26 -7.44 -3.43
N PHE A 27 -25.96 -7.25 -2.15
CA PHE A 27 -24.87 -6.36 -1.77
C PHE A 27 -23.62 -6.97 -2.39
N ALA A 28 -23.15 -6.38 -3.48
CA ALA A 28 -21.80 -6.57 -3.95
C ALA A 28 -20.87 -6.02 -2.86
N SER A 29 -20.50 -6.86 -1.89
CA SER A 29 -19.26 -6.67 -1.17
C SER A 29 -18.18 -6.73 -2.23
N GLY A 30 -17.76 -5.58 -2.74
CA GLY A 30 -16.57 -5.49 -3.55
C GLY A 30 -15.46 -6.14 -2.73
N ALA A 31 -14.99 -7.29 -3.17
CA ALA A 31 -13.72 -7.81 -2.70
C ALA A 31 -12.71 -6.74 -3.09
N ALA A 32 -12.30 -5.93 -2.12
CA ALA A 32 -11.08 -5.16 -2.24
C ALA A 32 -9.96 -6.19 -2.29
N TYR A 33 -9.69 -6.71 -3.48
CA TYR A 33 -8.42 -7.34 -3.75
C TYR A 33 -7.40 -6.25 -3.46
N ALA A 34 -6.52 -6.50 -2.50
CA ALA A 34 -5.33 -5.68 -2.35
C ALA A 34 -4.56 -5.83 -3.67
N ALA A 35 -4.74 -4.87 -4.58
CA ALA A 35 -3.88 -4.74 -5.73
C ALA A 35 -2.45 -4.61 -5.18
N GLY A 36 -1.55 -5.50 -5.59
CA GLY A 36 -0.15 -5.42 -5.17
C GLY A 36 0.42 -4.07 -5.61
N CYS A 37 1.42 -3.55 -4.90
CA CYS A 37 2.03 -2.27 -5.30
C CYS A 37 2.69 -2.30 -6.69
N SER A 38 2.83 -3.48 -7.32
CA SER A 38 3.15 -3.63 -8.73
C SER A 38 2.14 -2.97 -9.68
N GLU A 39 0.86 -2.92 -9.29
CA GLU A 39 -0.21 -2.29 -10.08
C GLU A 39 -0.43 -0.83 -9.70
N SER A 40 0.29 -0.32 -8.69
CA SER A 40 0.16 1.05 -8.23
C SER A 40 0.60 2.04 -9.31
N PRO A 41 -0.08 3.21 -9.46
CA PRO A 41 0.43 4.29 -10.29
C PRO A 41 1.80 4.82 -9.82
N ALA A 42 2.23 4.47 -8.60
CA ALA A 42 3.53 4.80 -8.05
C ALA A 42 4.56 3.65 -8.16
N HIS A 43 4.27 2.57 -8.89
CA HIS A 43 5.15 1.41 -9.04
C HIS A 43 6.59 1.80 -9.42
N GLU A 44 6.73 2.65 -10.44
CA GLU A 44 8.03 3.17 -10.88
C GLU A 44 8.79 3.87 -9.76
N ALA A 45 8.09 4.68 -8.95
CA ALA A 45 8.70 5.41 -7.85
C ALA A 45 9.21 4.48 -6.76
N PHE A 46 8.46 3.41 -6.46
CA PHE A 46 8.90 2.36 -5.53
C PHE A 46 10.14 1.63 -6.04
N ASN A 47 10.19 1.25 -7.32
CA ASN A 47 11.31 0.53 -7.89
C ASN A 47 12.57 1.39 -7.94
N VAL A 48 12.46 2.65 -8.37
CA VAL A 48 13.59 3.61 -8.39
C VAL A 48 14.10 3.89 -6.98
N GLN A 49 13.21 4.06 -6.00
CA GLN A 49 13.63 4.25 -4.60
C GLN A 49 14.27 2.98 -4.02
N GLY A 50 13.72 1.82 -4.37
CA GLY A 50 14.28 0.49 -4.10
C GLY A 50 15.73 0.40 -4.55
N LEU A 51 15.97 0.67 -5.83
CA LEU A 51 17.29 0.66 -6.44
C LEU A 51 18.25 1.65 -5.80
N LYS A 52 17.82 2.89 -5.55
CA LYS A 52 18.65 3.91 -4.88
C LYS A 52 19.10 3.44 -3.50
N SER A 53 18.20 2.82 -2.73
CA SER A 53 18.54 2.24 -1.42
C SER A 53 19.52 1.08 -1.54
N GLU A 54 19.32 0.16 -2.49
CA GLU A 54 20.22 -0.99 -2.71
C GLU A 54 21.63 -0.52 -3.08
N LEU A 55 21.73 0.49 -3.95
CA LEU A 55 23.01 1.10 -4.31
C LEU A 55 23.66 1.81 -3.12
N MET A 56 22.89 2.49 -2.27
CA MET A 56 23.42 3.08 -1.03
C MET A 56 23.99 2.01 -0.09
N VAL A 57 23.22 0.94 0.17
CA VAL A 57 23.66 -0.17 1.03
C VAL A 57 24.92 -0.81 0.45
N THR A 58 24.93 -1.08 -0.86
CA THR A 58 26.11 -1.59 -1.58
C THR A 58 27.32 -0.67 -1.42
N ALA A 59 27.13 0.64 -1.56
CA ALA A 59 28.21 1.61 -1.38
C ALA A 59 28.77 1.61 0.04
N LEU A 60 27.91 1.54 1.06
CA LEU A 60 28.34 1.48 2.46
C LEU A 60 29.08 0.19 2.78
N SER A 61 28.57 -0.96 2.33
CA SER A 61 29.18 -2.27 2.60
C SER A 61 30.49 -2.49 1.82
N CYS A 62 30.60 -1.93 0.61
CA CYS A 62 31.71 -2.23 -0.31
C CYS A 62 32.65 -1.04 -0.55
N SER A 63 32.56 0.01 0.27
CA SER A 63 33.39 1.22 0.16
C SER A 63 33.32 1.90 -1.21
N ALA A 64 32.12 1.97 -1.79
CA ALA A 64 31.86 2.54 -3.13
C ALA A 64 31.04 3.83 -3.09
N GLN A 65 31.19 4.64 -2.03
CA GLN A 65 30.42 5.88 -1.81
C GLN A 65 30.56 6.88 -2.96
N ASP A 66 31.75 6.99 -3.56
CA ASP A 66 31.96 7.89 -4.71
C ASP A 66 31.12 7.48 -5.93
N ARG A 67 30.94 6.18 -6.16
CA ARG A 67 30.10 5.65 -7.25
C ARG A 67 28.62 5.94 -6.99
N TYR A 68 28.18 5.82 -5.75
CA TYR A 68 26.83 6.23 -5.35
C TYR A 68 26.61 7.73 -5.54
N ASN A 69 27.58 8.56 -5.16
CA ASN A 69 27.49 10.01 -5.36
C ASN A 69 27.42 10.39 -6.84
N ALA A 70 28.19 9.70 -7.70
CA ALA A 70 28.12 9.88 -9.15
C ALA A 70 26.74 9.48 -9.71
N PHE A 71 26.20 8.34 -9.29
CA PHE A 71 24.84 7.90 -9.62
C PHE A 71 23.79 8.96 -9.22
N VAL A 72 23.83 9.43 -7.97
CA VAL A 72 22.89 10.45 -7.48
C VAL A 72 23.05 11.76 -8.26
N ALA A 73 24.27 12.17 -8.58
CA ALA A 73 24.51 13.39 -9.34
C ALA A 73 23.94 13.30 -10.76
N LYS A 74 24.16 12.18 -11.45
CA LYS A 74 23.68 11.93 -12.82
C LYS A 74 22.16 11.89 -12.89
N PHE A 75 21.51 11.13 -12.02
CA PHE A 75 20.06 10.92 -12.07
C PHE A 75 19.27 11.81 -11.11
N ARG A 76 19.88 12.85 -10.52
CA ARG A 76 19.24 13.75 -9.55
C ARG A 76 17.84 14.21 -9.97
N PRO A 77 17.59 14.65 -11.23
CA PRO A 77 16.25 15.08 -11.64
C PRO A 77 15.23 13.94 -11.56
N LYS A 78 15.59 12.75 -12.03
CA LYS A 78 14.74 11.57 -12.00
C LYS A 78 14.47 11.11 -10.57
N LEU A 79 15.51 11.00 -9.74
CA LEU A 79 15.39 10.61 -8.34
C LEU A 79 14.48 11.56 -7.56
N ALA A 80 14.58 12.87 -7.80
CA ALA A 80 13.71 13.86 -7.15
C ALA A 80 12.25 13.75 -7.62
N ALA A 81 12.03 13.49 -8.92
CA ALA A 81 10.68 13.32 -9.47
C ALA A 81 9.99 12.08 -8.91
N GLU A 82 10.70 10.95 -8.82
CA GLU A 82 10.17 9.72 -8.23
C GLU A 82 9.94 9.86 -6.72
N GLU A 83 10.81 10.55 -6.00
CA GLU A 83 10.57 10.88 -4.58
C GLU A 83 9.27 11.67 -4.38
N GLU A 84 8.97 12.65 -5.24
CA GLU A 84 7.71 13.41 -5.13
C GLU A 84 6.48 12.58 -5.49
N ARG A 85 6.61 11.66 -6.46
CA ARG A 85 5.54 10.69 -6.79
C ARG A 85 5.28 9.75 -5.62
N LEU A 86 6.34 9.27 -4.97
CA LEU A 86 6.24 8.43 -3.78
C LEU A 86 5.57 9.20 -2.62
N ASN A 87 6.00 10.44 -2.38
CA ASN A 87 5.36 11.32 -1.39
C ASN A 87 3.88 11.54 -1.67
N THR A 88 3.52 11.73 -2.94
CA THR A 88 2.12 11.88 -3.36
C THR A 88 1.31 10.61 -3.09
N TYR A 89 1.89 9.44 -3.40
CA TYR A 89 1.28 8.15 -3.06
C TYR A 89 1.02 8.05 -1.55
N PHE A 90 2.04 8.26 -0.70
CA PHE A 90 1.86 8.14 0.75
C PHE A 90 0.88 9.17 1.31
N LYS A 91 0.85 10.40 0.77
CA LYS A 91 -0.16 11.42 1.11
C LYS A 91 -1.58 10.93 0.77
N SER A 92 -1.77 10.36 -0.42
CA SER A 92 -3.07 9.87 -0.85
C SER A 92 -3.55 8.66 -0.05
N ALA A 93 -2.65 7.72 0.24
CA ALA A 93 -2.97 6.48 0.91
C ALA A 93 -3.14 6.69 2.43
N TYR A 94 -2.21 7.39 3.09
CA TYR A 94 -2.14 7.44 4.56
C TYR A 94 -2.56 8.79 5.17
N GLY A 95 -2.84 9.80 4.34
CA GLY A 95 -3.31 11.12 4.78
C GLY A 95 -2.38 11.74 5.83
N ARG A 96 -2.89 11.95 7.05
CA ARG A 96 -2.13 12.56 8.16
C ARG A 96 -0.91 11.75 8.59
N ASN A 97 -0.89 10.45 8.31
CA ASN A 97 0.20 9.56 8.68
C ASN A 97 1.21 9.35 7.53
N ALA A 98 1.07 10.07 6.42
CA ALA A 98 1.89 9.89 5.21
C ALA A 98 3.39 9.92 5.46
N MET A 99 3.88 10.93 6.17
CA MET A 99 5.31 11.06 6.45
C MET A 99 5.83 9.88 7.27
N LYS A 100 5.08 9.49 8.32
CA LYS A 100 5.44 8.32 9.12
C LYS A 100 5.47 7.04 8.30
N ALA A 101 4.44 6.80 7.48
CA ALA A 101 4.36 5.61 6.63
C ALA A 101 5.49 5.58 5.59
N HIS A 102 5.86 6.73 5.03
CA HIS A 102 6.98 6.87 4.12
C HIS A 102 8.32 6.57 4.82
N ASP A 103 8.58 7.18 5.97
CA ASP A 103 9.81 6.95 6.75
C ASP A 103 9.93 5.49 7.20
N ASP A 104 8.82 4.88 7.62
CA ASP A 104 8.75 3.46 7.98
C ASP A 104 9.06 2.58 6.76
N TYR A 105 8.57 2.94 5.56
CA TYR A 105 8.89 2.26 4.30
C TYR A 105 10.39 2.34 3.97
N ILE A 106 10.98 3.55 3.98
CA ILE A 106 12.42 3.75 3.69
C ILE A 106 13.29 2.98 4.68
N THR A 107 12.91 2.99 5.96
CA THR A 107 13.64 2.26 7.00
C THR A 107 13.56 0.75 6.77
N GLN A 108 12.38 0.21 6.47
CA GLN A 108 12.22 -1.21 6.18
C GLN A 108 12.99 -1.64 4.92
N LEU A 109 13.00 -0.79 3.89
CA LEU A 109 13.74 -1.02 2.66
C LEU A 109 15.24 -1.13 2.93
N ALA A 110 15.82 -0.18 3.66
CA ALA A 110 17.24 -0.23 4.02
C ALA A 110 17.58 -1.46 4.88
N ASN A 111 16.68 -1.84 5.80
CA ASN A 111 16.87 -3.01 6.66
C ASN A 111 16.85 -4.32 5.86
N VAL A 112 15.83 -4.56 5.03
CA VAL A 112 15.72 -5.81 4.27
C VAL A 112 16.89 -5.99 3.30
N GLN A 113 17.35 -4.90 2.67
CA GLN A 113 18.50 -4.91 1.78
C GLN A 113 19.82 -5.13 2.54
N SER A 114 20.01 -4.46 3.68
CA SER A 114 21.19 -4.66 4.53
C SER A 114 21.25 -6.09 5.08
N GLU A 115 20.12 -6.63 5.54
CA GLU A 115 20.02 -8.03 5.97
C GLU A 115 20.35 -9.00 4.83
N GLY A 116 19.88 -8.71 3.61
CA GLY A 116 20.23 -9.47 2.42
C GLY A 116 21.74 -9.49 2.17
N GLY A 117 22.39 -8.32 2.26
CA GLY A 117 23.85 -8.19 2.14
C GLY A 117 24.61 -8.94 3.24
N LEU A 118 24.17 -8.84 4.48
CA LEU A 118 24.76 -9.58 5.61
C LEU A 118 24.65 -11.10 5.42
N LYS A 119 23.50 -11.59 4.95
CA LYS A 119 23.28 -13.02 4.66
C LYS A 119 24.17 -13.51 3.50
N ALA A 120 24.41 -12.66 2.50
CA ALA A 120 25.29 -12.98 1.37
C ALA A 120 26.79 -12.92 1.72
N GLY A 121 27.18 -12.20 2.77
CA GLY A 121 28.56 -12.12 3.24
C GLY A 121 29.50 -11.54 2.19
N THR A 122 30.66 -12.17 1.99
CA THR A 122 31.70 -11.67 1.06
C THR A 122 31.27 -11.69 -0.41
N ILE A 123 30.29 -12.52 -0.77
CA ILE A 123 29.76 -12.61 -2.14
C ILE A 123 28.94 -11.37 -2.50
N PHE A 124 28.38 -10.65 -1.52
CA PHE A 124 27.56 -9.46 -1.74
C PHE A 124 28.26 -8.44 -2.64
N CYS A 125 29.48 -8.03 -2.27
CA CYS A 125 30.22 -7.04 -3.05
C CYS A 125 30.63 -7.56 -4.44
N GLN A 126 30.93 -8.85 -4.57
CA GLN A 126 31.26 -9.45 -5.86
C GLN A 126 30.09 -9.38 -6.85
N GLN A 127 28.86 -9.48 -6.35
CA GLN A 127 27.65 -9.49 -7.17
C GLN A 127 27.05 -8.10 -7.38
N ARG A 128 27.13 -7.21 -6.37
CA ARG A 128 26.37 -5.96 -6.37
C ARG A 128 27.17 -4.75 -6.86
N VAL A 129 28.50 -4.76 -6.73
CA VAL A 129 29.33 -3.62 -7.15
C VAL A 129 29.27 -3.38 -8.66
N ALA A 130 29.02 -4.42 -9.46
CA ALA A 130 28.84 -4.29 -10.92
C ALA A 130 27.59 -3.48 -11.29
N MET A 131 26.57 -3.39 -10.42
CA MET A 131 25.37 -2.58 -10.68
C MET A 131 25.71 -1.11 -10.87
N PHE A 132 26.81 -0.62 -10.30
CA PHE A 132 27.26 0.75 -10.53
C PHE A 132 27.78 0.98 -11.95
N ASP A 133 28.41 -0.02 -12.59
CA ASP A 133 28.83 0.07 -13.99
C ASP A 133 27.60 0.06 -14.90
N GLU A 134 26.61 -0.77 -14.55
CA GLU A 134 25.36 -0.86 -15.28
C GLU A 134 24.56 0.44 -15.24
N VAL A 135 24.40 1.08 -14.07
CA VAL A 135 23.69 2.37 -13.98
C VAL A 135 24.48 3.54 -14.57
N ASP A 136 25.82 3.48 -14.54
CA ASP A 136 26.65 4.50 -15.17
C ASP A 136 26.55 4.45 -16.70
N ALA A 137 26.24 3.28 -17.27
CA ALA A 137 26.02 3.11 -18.70
C ALA A 137 24.64 3.59 -19.21
N LEU A 138 23.67 3.88 -18.33
CA LEU A 138 22.34 4.32 -18.72
C LEU A 138 22.36 5.78 -19.17
N ASP A 139 21.57 6.16 -20.19
CA ASP A 139 21.65 7.51 -20.75
C ASP A 139 20.76 8.49 -19.97
N ASP A 140 19.56 8.06 -19.57
CA ASP A 140 18.58 8.95 -18.99
C ASP A 140 17.70 8.33 -17.89
N GLY A 141 16.74 9.11 -17.40
CA GLY A 141 15.85 8.68 -16.33
C GLY A 141 14.86 7.58 -16.74
N ALA A 142 14.51 7.46 -18.02
CA ALA A 142 13.65 6.38 -18.49
C ALA A 142 14.41 5.05 -18.47
N ASP A 143 15.67 5.06 -18.92
CA ASP A 143 16.56 3.90 -18.81
C ASP A 143 16.74 3.47 -17.35
N LEU A 144 16.90 4.43 -16.42
CA LEU A 144 16.98 4.13 -15.00
C LEU A 144 15.71 3.44 -14.47
N ALA A 145 14.53 3.90 -14.89
CA ALA A 145 13.27 3.31 -14.48
C ALA A 145 13.12 1.88 -15.00
N HIS A 146 13.43 1.64 -16.28
CA HIS A 146 13.43 0.30 -16.87
C HIS A 146 14.43 -0.63 -16.20
N TYR A 147 15.63 -0.12 -15.89
CA TYR A 147 16.64 -0.87 -15.16
C TYR A 147 16.19 -1.24 -13.74
N ALA A 148 15.60 -0.29 -13.01
CA ALA A 148 15.09 -0.52 -11.65
C ALA A 148 13.97 -1.58 -11.63
N ASP A 149 13.09 -1.53 -12.63
CA ASP A 149 12.02 -2.51 -12.82
C ASP A 149 12.59 -3.92 -13.13
N ALA A 150 13.54 -4.00 -14.06
CA ALA A 150 14.13 -5.27 -14.50
C ALA A 150 15.01 -5.95 -13.44
N LYS A 151 15.63 -5.17 -12.54
CA LYS A 151 16.49 -5.72 -11.48
C LYS A 151 15.72 -6.38 -10.34
N ASP A 152 14.41 -6.15 -10.24
CA ASP A 152 13.55 -6.67 -9.17
C ASP A 152 14.21 -6.53 -7.79
N VAL A 153 14.53 -5.28 -7.45
CA VAL A 153 15.24 -4.98 -6.19
C VAL A 153 14.34 -5.34 -5.02
N VAL A 154 14.92 -5.99 -4.01
CA VAL A 154 14.17 -6.45 -2.82
C VAL A 154 13.42 -5.28 -2.19
N GLN A 155 12.09 -5.45 -2.09
CA GLN A 155 11.17 -4.53 -1.44
C GLN A 155 10.73 -5.07 -0.07
N PRO A 156 10.34 -4.21 0.89
CA PRO A 156 9.79 -4.67 2.16
C PRO A 156 8.37 -5.25 1.99
N ALA A 157 7.95 -6.15 2.88
CA ALA A 157 6.59 -6.74 2.83
C ALA A 157 5.44 -5.69 2.91
N SER A 158 5.72 -4.50 3.45
CA SER A 158 4.79 -3.37 3.44
C SER A 158 4.47 -2.86 2.03
N PHE A 159 5.35 -3.08 1.05
CA PHE A 159 5.09 -2.82 -0.36
C PHE A 159 4.10 -3.83 -0.95
N GLU A 160 4.21 -5.12 -0.64
CA GLU A 160 3.32 -6.14 -1.24
C GLU A 160 1.84 -5.91 -0.91
N THR A 161 1.54 -5.31 0.25
CA THR A 161 0.17 -5.20 0.74
C THR A 161 -0.56 -3.93 0.29
N CYS A 162 0.14 -2.91 -0.24
CA CYS A 162 -0.34 -1.67 -0.87
C CYS A 162 -1.63 -0.99 -0.35
N SER A 163 -2.14 -1.40 0.80
CA SER A 163 -3.41 -0.96 1.36
C SER A 163 -3.11 -0.09 2.56
N ALA A 164 -3.51 1.17 2.46
CA ALA A 164 -3.72 1.96 3.66
C ALA A 164 -4.83 1.30 4.47
N PRO A 165 -4.68 1.14 5.80
CA PRO A 165 -5.80 0.71 6.62
C PRO A 165 -6.96 1.69 6.39
N GLU A 166 -8.16 1.18 6.09
CA GLU A 166 -9.37 2.00 5.96
C GLU A 166 -9.43 2.96 7.14
N ALA A 167 -9.47 4.26 6.84
CA ALA A 167 -9.62 5.27 7.86
C ALA A 167 -10.93 4.96 8.60
N VAL A 168 -10.82 4.44 9.83
CA VAL A 168 -11.99 4.19 10.67
C VAL A 168 -12.65 5.55 10.88
N SER A 169 -13.70 5.80 10.10
CA SER A 169 -14.53 6.99 10.21
C SER A 169 -15.23 6.89 11.55
N HIS A 170 -14.58 7.39 12.60
CA HIS A 170 -15.19 7.57 13.89
C HIS A 170 -16.23 8.68 13.68
N SER A 171 -17.46 8.26 13.36
CA SER A 171 -18.62 9.15 13.33
C SER A 171 -18.64 9.90 14.65
N ARG A 172 -18.24 11.16 14.60
CA ARG A 172 -18.15 12.02 15.76
C ARG A 172 -19.58 12.30 16.19
N SER A 173 -20.12 11.46 17.06
CA SER A 173 -21.43 11.67 17.66
C SER A 173 -21.38 13.00 18.42
N THR A 174 -21.91 14.04 17.80
CA THR A 174 -22.05 15.36 18.40
C THR A 174 -23.07 15.27 19.52
N THR A 175 -22.62 14.89 20.72
CA THR A 175 -23.43 14.97 21.93
C THR A 175 -23.63 16.44 22.26
N THR A 176 -24.77 16.99 21.86
CA THR A 176 -25.23 18.34 22.20
C THR A 176 -25.34 18.46 23.73
N ARG A 177 -24.32 19.02 24.37
CA ARG A 177 -24.32 19.29 25.81
C ARG A 177 -25.24 20.49 26.09
N ARG A 178 -26.51 20.19 26.38
CA ARG A 178 -27.52 21.18 26.78
C ARG A 178 -27.17 21.71 28.18
N THR A 179 -26.66 22.94 28.24
CA THR A 179 -26.33 23.65 29.49
C THR A 179 -27.60 24.08 30.21
N HIS A 180 -27.95 23.40 31.30
CA HIS A 180 -29.03 23.83 32.19
C HIS A 180 -28.52 24.98 33.07
N ARG A 181 -28.82 26.23 32.67
CA ARG A 181 -28.60 27.43 33.47
C ARG A 181 -29.65 27.44 34.60
N LYS A 182 -29.24 27.12 35.83
CA LYS A 182 -30.07 27.27 37.03
C LYS A 182 -30.07 28.73 37.46
N THR A 183 -31.20 29.41 37.26
CA THR A 183 -31.47 30.74 37.79
C THR A 183 -31.74 30.67 39.29
N ARG A 184 -31.14 31.61 40.01
CA ARG A 184 -31.20 31.85 41.45
C ARG A 184 -32.55 32.45 41.83
N ALA A 185 -33.12 32.02 42.95
CA ALA A 185 -34.11 32.73 43.75
C ALA A 185 -33.73 32.53 45.23
#